data_AF-A0A829CB28-F1
#
_entry.id   AF-A0A829CB28-F1
#
_cell.length_a   1.000
_cell.length_b   1.000
_cell.length_c   1.000
_cell.angle_alpha   90.00
_cell.angle_beta   90.00
_cell.angle_gamma   90.00
#
_symmetry.space_group_name_H-M   'P 1'
#
loop_
_entity.id
_entity.type
_entity.pdbx_description
1 polymer ?
#
loop_
_entity_poly.entity_id
_entity_poly.type
_entity_poly.pdbx_seq_one_letter_code
_entity_poly.pdbx_strand_id
1 'polypeptide(L)'
;MRNPLGLRFSTGHALLASALAPPCIIAFLETRYWWAGIALASLGVIVATVTFYGRRITGWVAAVYAWLRRRRRPPDSSSEPVVGATVKPGDHVAVRWQGEFLVAVIELIPRPFTPTVIVDGQAHTDDMLDTGLVEELLSVHCPDLEADIVSAGYRVGNTAAPDVVSLYQQVIGTDPAPANRRTWIVLRADPERTRKSAQRRDEGVAGLARYLVASATRIADRLASHGVDAVCGRSFDDYDHATDIGFVREKWSMIKGRDAYTAAYAAPGGPDVWWSARADHTITRVRVAPGMAPQSTVLLTTADKPKTPRGFARLFGGQRPALQGQHLVANRHCQLPIGSAGVLVGETVNRCPVYMPFDDVDIALNLGDAQTFTQFVVRAAAAGAMVTVGPQFEEFARLIGAHIGQEVKVAWPNATTYLGPHPGIDRVILRHNVIGTPRHRQLPIRRVSPPEESRYQMALPK
;
A
#
# COMPACT_ATOMS: atom_id res chain seq x y z
N MET A 1 -5.61 23.22 0.57
CA MET A 1 -4.14 23.19 0.45
C MET A 1 -3.58 23.50 1.82
N ARG A 2 -2.69 22.67 2.38
CA ARG A 2 -2.05 22.97 3.68
C ARG A 2 -0.92 23.97 3.41
N ASN A 3 -0.75 24.98 4.26
CA ASN A 3 0.31 25.98 4.09
C ASN A 3 1.68 25.27 4.00
N PRO A 4 2.53 25.58 3.01
CA PRO A 4 3.83 24.94 2.82
C PRO A 4 4.83 25.31 3.92
N LEU A 5 4.49 26.31 4.73
CA LEU A 5 5.28 26.84 5.84
C LEU A 5 4.73 26.29 7.16
N GLY A 6 5.61 25.73 7.96
CA GLY A 6 5.33 25.31 9.34
C GLY A 6 6.46 25.71 10.27
N LEU A 7 6.13 26.01 11.52
CA LEU A 7 7.11 26.28 12.56
C LEU A 7 7.39 24.98 13.32
N ARG A 8 8.66 24.58 13.42
CA ARG A 8 9.09 23.47 14.28
C ARG A 8 10.32 23.89 15.07
N PHE A 9 10.16 24.00 16.38
CA PHE A 9 11.25 24.25 17.31
C PHE A 9 12.09 22.98 17.49
N SER A 10 13.41 23.12 17.44
CA SER A 10 14.35 22.08 17.91
C SER A 10 15.35 22.75 18.80
N THR A 11 15.60 22.11 19.93
CA THR A 11 16.48 22.58 20.98
C THR A 11 17.86 22.93 20.44
N GLY A 12 18.47 22.09 19.58
CA GLY A 12 19.83 22.33 19.08
C GLY A 12 19.99 23.55 18.16
N HIS A 13 19.02 23.82 17.28
CA HIS A 13 19.10 24.97 16.37
C HIS A 13 18.62 26.26 17.05
N ALA A 14 17.70 26.16 18.01
CA ALA A 14 17.35 27.27 18.88
C ALA A 14 18.54 27.70 19.74
N LEU A 15 19.33 26.75 20.25
CA LEU A 15 20.57 27.01 20.98
C LEU A 15 21.63 27.70 20.11
N LEU A 16 21.81 27.25 18.86
CA LEU A 16 22.71 27.90 17.91
C LEU A 16 22.26 29.32 17.57
N ALA A 17 20.96 29.52 17.33
CA ALA A 17 20.40 30.84 17.05
C ALA A 17 20.54 31.79 18.27
N SER A 18 20.29 31.28 19.49
CA SER A 18 20.46 32.07 20.72
C SER A 18 21.92 32.39 21.02
N ALA A 19 22.86 31.51 20.66
CA ALA A 19 24.28 31.74 20.86
C ALA A 19 24.86 32.72 19.83
N LEU A 20 24.38 32.71 18.58
CA LEU A 20 24.91 33.54 17.49
C LEU A 20 24.24 34.92 17.38
N ALA A 21 23.00 35.08 17.85
CA ALA A 21 22.29 36.36 17.76
C ALA A 21 22.96 37.50 18.55
N PRO A 22 23.40 37.33 19.82
CA PRO A 22 24.06 38.41 20.58
C PRO A 22 25.36 38.92 19.93
N PRO A 23 26.34 38.07 19.53
CA PRO A 23 27.56 38.56 18.91
C PRO A 23 27.32 39.20 17.53
N CYS A 24 26.34 38.73 16.76
CA CYS A 24 25.94 39.39 15.50
C CYS A 24 25.36 40.79 15.72
N ILE A 25 24.62 41.02 16.81
CA ILE A 25 24.09 42.35 17.12
C ILE A 25 25.20 43.27 17.64
N ILE A 26 26.07 42.75 18.53
CA ILE A 26 27.21 43.49 19.11
C ILE A 26 28.20 43.92 18.01
N ALA A 27 28.51 43.06 17.05
CA ALA A 27 29.44 43.39 15.97
C ALA A 27 28.97 44.54 15.05
N PHE A 28 27.66 44.80 14.98
CA PHE A 28 27.09 45.85 14.11
C PHE A 28 26.58 47.07 14.88
N LEU A 29 26.54 47.01 16.22
CA LEU A 29 26.01 48.06 17.09
C LEU A 29 26.72 49.41 16.92
N GLU A 30 28.04 49.41 16.72
CA GLU A 30 28.84 50.62 16.54
C GLU A 30 28.97 51.09 15.08
N THR A 31 28.40 50.35 14.14
CA THR A 31 28.41 50.73 12.73
C THR A 31 27.16 51.52 12.34
N ARG A 32 27.26 52.31 11.27
CA ARG A 32 26.10 52.99 10.64
C ARG A 32 24.97 52.03 10.21
N TYR A 33 25.25 50.72 10.16
CA TYR A 33 24.35 49.66 9.76
C TYR A 33 23.86 48.80 10.94
N TRP A 34 23.61 49.38 12.11
CA TRP A 34 23.08 48.65 13.29
C TRP A 34 21.84 47.80 12.97
N TRP A 35 20.98 48.27 12.06
CA TRP A 35 19.79 47.55 11.59
C TRP A 35 20.14 46.24 10.86
N ALA A 36 21.33 46.13 10.27
CA ALA A 36 21.80 44.94 9.59
C ALA A 36 22.05 43.78 10.56
N GLY A 37 22.57 44.06 11.76
CA GLY A 37 22.77 43.04 12.81
C GLY A 37 21.44 42.44 13.28
N ILE A 38 20.43 43.29 13.49
CA ILE A 38 19.06 42.85 13.85
C ILE A 38 18.42 42.06 12.70
N ALA A 39 18.57 42.53 11.47
CA ALA A 39 18.07 41.82 10.29
C ALA A 39 18.73 40.45 10.11
N LEU A 40 20.05 40.34 10.33
CA LEU A 40 20.79 39.08 10.24
C LEU A 40 20.38 38.10 11.35
N ALA A 41 20.25 38.58 12.59
CA ALA A 41 19.79 37.76 13.71
C ALA A 41 18.36 37.25 13.48
N SER A 42 17.47 38.13 13.01
CA SER A 42 16.09 37.78 12.66
C SER A 42 16.05 36.76 11.52
N LEU A 43 16.86 36.95 10.48
CA LEU A 43 16.99 36.00 9.37
C LEU A 43 17.53 34.65 9.86
N GLY A 44 18.51 34.64 10.75
CA GLY A 44 19.06 33.43 11.37
C GLY A 44 18.02 32.65 12.15
N VAL A 45 17.20 33.34 12.96
CA VAL A 45 16.07 32.73 13.68
C VAL A 45 15.05 32.17 12.68
N ILE A 46 14.66 32.94 11.67
CA ILE A 46 13.71 32.49 10.62
C ILE A 46 14.24 31.23 9.93
N VAL A 47 15.50 31.22 9.48
CA VAL A 47 16.16 30.07 8.84
C VAL A 47 16.20 28.84 9.76
N ALA A 48 16.40 29.05 11.07
CA ALA A 48 16.43 27.98 12.07
C ALA A 48 15.04 27.42 12.41
N THR A 49 14.00 28.26 12.41
CA THR A 49 12.65 27.88 12.87
C THR A 49 11.69 27.49 11.75
N VAL A 50 11.84 28.08 10.56
CA VAL A 50 10.91 27.87 9.45
C VAL A 50 11.22 26.55 8.77
N THR A 51 10.23 25.68 8.74
CA THR A 51 10.23 24.47 7.92
C THR A 51 9.41 24.70 6.66
N PHE A 52 9.96 24.27 5.53
CA PHE A 52 9.31 24.30 4.24
C PHE A 52 9.00 22.85 3.83
N TYR A 53 7.72 22.53 3.64
CA TYR A 53 7.21 21.16 3.42
C TYR A 53 7.74 20.14 4.44
N GLY A 54 7.78 20.51 5.72
CA GLY A 54 8.19 19.63 6.82
C GLY A 54 9.70 19.40 6.96
N ARG A 55 10.53 20.03 6.12
CA ARG A 55 12.00 20.03 6.24
C ARG A 55 12.54 21.43 6.51
N ARG A 56 13.59 21.52 7.34
CA ARG A 56 14.37 22.76 7.53
C ARG A 56 15.29 23.02 6.35
N ILE A 57 15.79 24.26 6.22
CA ILE A 57 16.75 24.66 5.18
C ILE A 57 18.01 23.77 5.19
N THR A 58 18.57 23.47 6.37
CA THR A 58 19.70 22.53 6.50
C THR A 58 19.33 21.11 6.03
N GLY A 59 18.13 20.66 6.34
CA GLY A 59 17.58 19.39 5.84
C GLY A 59 17.37 19.39 4.32
N TRP A 60 17.04 20.53 3.72
CA TRP A 60 16.96 20.70 2.26
C TRP A 60 18.34 20.59 1.62
N VAL A 61 19.36 21.26 2.17
CA VAL A 61 20.75 21.15 1.68
C VAL A 61 21.25 19.70 1.75
N ALA A 62 21.04 19.03 2.89
CA ALA A 62 21.40 17.62 3.06
C ALA A 62 20.65 16.71 2.08
N ALA A 63 19.35 16.95 1.85
CA ALA A 63 18.56 16.19 0.90
C ALA A 63 19.04 16.38 -0.55
N VAL A 64 19.35 17.61 -0.95
CA VAL A 64 19.91 17.92 -2.27
C VAL A 64 21.24 17.20 -2.45
N TYR A 65 22.14 17.33 -1.48
CA TYR A 65 23.45 16.68 -1.52
C TYR A 65 23.35 15.15 -1.64
N ALA A 66 22.50 14.54 -0.80
CA ALA A 66 22.31 13.10 -0.80
C ALA A 66 21.67 12.61 -2.10
N TRP A 67 20.69 13.35 -2.65
CA TRP A 67 20.09 13.06 -3.95
C TRP A 67 21.11 13.21 -5.10
N LEU A 68 21.92 14.27 -5.11
CA LEU A 68 22.95 14.49 -6.13
C LEU A 68 23.99 13.37 -6.16
N ARG A 69 24.35 12.83 -4.99
CA ARG A 69 25.23 11.65 -4.87
C ARG A 69 24.56 10.37 -5.38
N ARG A 70 23.29 10.14 -5.02
CA ARG A 70 22.55 8.92 -5.38
C ARG A 70 22.09 8.86 -6.83
N ARG A 71 21.70 9.98 -7.45
CA ARG A 71 21.13 10.01 -8.80
C ARG A 71 22.05 9.42 -9.89
N ARG A 72 23.35 9.31 -9.60
CA ARG A 72 24.38 8.75 -10.49
C ARG A 72 24.63 7.26 -10.25
N ARG A 73 24.10 6.67 -9.18
CA ARG A 73 24.30 5.26 -8.83
C ARG A 73 22.99 4.48 -9.06
N PRO A 74 23.04 3.27 -9.64
CA PRO A 74 21.88 2.40 -9.68
C PRO A 74 21.38 2.08 -8.25
N PRO A 75 20.12 1.68 -8.07
CA PRO A 75 19.65 1.11 -6.81
C PRO A 75 20.47 -0.14 -6.49
N ASP A 76 20.80 -0.35 -5.22
CA ASP A 76 21.39 -1.61 -4.79
C ASP A 76 20.35 -2.72 -4.97
N SER A 77 20.72 -3.77 -5.69
CA SER A 77 19.90 -4.96 -5.86
C SER A 77 19.86 -5.74 -4.55
N SER A 78 18.69 -6.24 -4.18
CA SER A 78 18.59 -7.25 -3.13
C SER A 78 19.42 -8.48 -3.52
N SER A 79 19.96 -9.19 -2.53
CA SER A 79 20.62 -10.47 -2.83
C SER A 79 19.60 -11.50 -3.31
N GLU A 80 20.08 -12.54 -3.98
CA GLU A 80 19.24 -13.72 -4.24
C GLU A 80 18.71 -14.28 -2.91
N PRO A 81 17.44 -14.71 -2.88
CA PRO A 81 16.86 -15.29 -1.69
C PRO A 81 17.45 -16.66 -1.41
N VAL A 82 17.76 -16.89 -0.14
CA VAL A 82 18.15 -18.21 0.37
C VAL A 82 17.02 -18.71 1.25
N VAL A 83 16.58 -19.94 1.01
CA VAL A 83 15.56 -20.58 1.82
C VAL A 83 16.23 -21.23 3.03
N GLY A 84 15.93 -20.72 4.22
CA GLY A 84 16.34 -21.33 5.48
C GLY A 84 15.30 -22.34 5.98
N ALA A 85 15.75 -23.40 6.64
CA ALA A 85 14.87 -24.35 7.33
C ALA A 85 14.86 -24.09 8.85
N THR A 86 13.69 -24.21 9.49
CA THR A 86 13.60 -24.32 10.96
C THR A 86 13.60 -25.79 11.42
N VAL A 87 13.55 -25.99 12.74
CA VAL A 87 13.49 -27.29 13.43
C VAL A 87 12.14 -28.01 13.20
N LYS A 88 11.09 -27.31 12.75
CA LYS A 88 9.84 -27.97 12.32
C LYS A 88 10.00 -28.45 10.87
N PRO A 89 9.77 -29.74 10.56
CA PRO A 89 9.75 -30.22 9.17
C PRO A 89 8.65 -29.48 8.40
N GLY A 90 9.01 -28.70 7.37
CA GLY A 90 8.05 -28.12 6.39
C GLY A 90 8.03 -26.59 6.25
N ASP A 91 8.53 -25.83 7.23
CA ASP A 91 8.53 -24.36 7.15
C ASP A 91 9.82 -23.83 6.53
N HIS A 92 9.78 -23.68 5.20
CA HIS A 92 10.78 -23.01 4.39
C HIS A 92 10.51 -21.51 4.41
N VAL A 93 11.38 -20.74 5.08
CA VAL A 93 11.28 -19.27 5.11
C VAL A 93 12.39 -18.69 4.24
N ALA A 94 12.01 -17.91 3.22
CA ALA A 94 12.97 -17.18 2.42
C ALA A 94 13.56 -16.01 3.21
N VAL A 95 14.89 -15.90 3.18
CA VAL A 95 15.63 -14.74 3.68
C VAL A 95 16.51 -14.16 2.59
N ARG A 96 16.70 -12.84 2.60
CA ARG A 96 17.65 -12.17 1.71
C ARG A 96 18.22 -10.91 2.33
N TRP A 97 19.35 -10.45 1.82
CA TRP A 97 19.87 -9.13 2.16
C TRP A 97 19.13 -8.06 1.36
N GLN A 98 18.70 -7.02 2.07
CA GLN A 98 18.13 -5.81 1.48
C GLN A 98 18.85 -4.58 2.07
N GLY A 99 19.88 -4.12 1.37
CA GLY A 99 20.85 -3.18 1.95
C GLY A 99 21.57 -3.83 3.13
N GLU A 100 21.61 -3.12 4.26
CA GLU A 100 22.30 -3.55 5.49
C GLU A 100 21.48 -4.51 6.36
N PHE A 101 20.26 -4.88 5.95
CA PHE A 101 19.35 -5.70 6.75
C PHE A 101 19.18 -7.08 6.12
N LEU A 102 19.17 -8.12 6.94
CA LEU A 102 18.63 -9.41 6.55
C LEU A 102 17.11 -9.37 6.74
N VAL A 103 16.36 -9.72 5.70
CA VAL A 103 14.89 -9.64 5.71
C VAL A 103 14.24 -10.99 5.45
N ALA A 104 13.09 -11.22 6.06
CA ALA A 104 12.18 -12.34 5.81
C ALA A 104 10.79 -11.80 5.51
N VAL A 105 10.03 -12.49 4.67
CA VAL A 105 8.67 -12.08 4.31
C VAL A 105 7.63 -13.05 4.87
N ILE A 106 6.55 -12.49 5.41
CA ILE A 106 5.35 -13.19 5.83
C ILE A 106 4.21 -12.62 5.00
N GLU A 107 3.48 -13.46 4.29
CA GLU A 107 2.28 -13.06 3.59
C GLU A 107 1.08 -13.14 4.52
N LEU A 108 0.20 -12.13 4.45
CA LEU A 108 -1.07 -12.17 5.15
C LEU A 108 -2.16 -12.63 4.17
N ILE A 109 -2.83 -13.72 4.52
CA ILE A 109 -3.83 -14.34 3.66
C ILE A 109 -5.19 -13.74 4.02
N PRO A 110 -5.87 -13.07 3.07
CA PRO A 110 -7.16 -12.49 3.34
C PRO A 110 -8.22 -13.55 3.52
N ARG A 111 -9.21 -13.28 4.38
CA ARG A 111 -10.35 -14.17 4.55
C ARG A 111 -11.31 -13.99 3.37
N PRO A 112 -11.62 -15.06 2.62
CA PRO A 112 -12.53 -14.97 1.48
C PRO A 112 -13.90 -14.41 1.86
N PHE A 113 -14.51 -13.72 0.89
CA PHE A 113 -15.86 -13.16 0.99
C PHE A 113 -16.07 -12.16 2.14
N THR A 114 -15.01 -11.47 2.60
CA THR A 114 -15.15 -10.41 3.62
C THR A 114 -15.66 -9.12 2.96
N PRO A 115 -16.91 -8.69 3.20
CA PRO A 115 -17.42 -7.48 2.59
C PRO A 115 -16.71 -6.25 3.14
N THR A 116 -16.52 -5.24 2.29
CA THR A 116 -16.09 -3.90 2.72
C THR A 116 -17.23 -2.93 2.51
N VAL A 117 -17.66 -2.25 3.57
CA VAL A 117 -18.73 -1.25 3.54
C VAL A 117 -18.15 0.14 3.73
N ILE A 118 -18.50 1.07 2.86
CA ILE A 118 -18.02 2.45 2.96
C ILE A 118 -19.03 3.29 3.74
N VAL A 119 -18.65 3.75 4.93
CA VAL A 119 -19.47 4.59 5.80
C VAL A 119 -18.71 5.89 6.02
N ASP A 120 -19.32 7.03 5.71
CA ASP A 120 -18.72 8.37 5.86
C ASP A 120 -17.31 8.52 5.23
N GLY A 121 -17.08 7.80 4.11
CA GLY A 121 -15.81 7.80 3.39
C GLY A 121 -14.71 6.93 4.00
N GLN A 122 -15.04 6.09 4.98
CA GLN A 122 -14.14 5.13 5.62
C GLN A 122 -14.51 3.70 5.25
N ALA A 123 -13.52 2.85 5.03
CA ALA A 123 -13.74 1.43 4.76
C ALA A 123 -13.88 0.64 6.07
N HIS A 124 -15.03 0.00 6.23
CA HIS A 124 -15.28 -0.95 7.31
C HIS A 124 -15.24 -2.37 6.75
N THR A 125 -14.31 -3.17 7.26
CA THR A 125 -14.13 -4.58 6.93
C THR A 125 -13.65 -5.33 8.18
N ASP A 126 -14.02 -6.60 8.30
CA ASP A 126 -13.68 -7.42 9.47
C ASP A 126 -12.25 -7.99 9.41
N ASP A 127 -11.63 -7.97 8.24
CA ASP A 127 -10.32 -8.60 8.01
C ASP A 127 -9.19 -7.56 8.02
N MET A 128 -8.71 -7.28 9.23
CA MET A 128 -7.82 -6.17 9.54
C MET A 128 -6.62 -6.64 10.37
N LEU A 129 -5.44 -6.07 10.09
CA LEU A 129 -4.25 -6.18 10.93
C LEU A 129 -4.09 -4.91 11.78
N ASP A 130 -4.06 -5.07 13.10
CA ASP A 130 -3.68 -3.98 13.99
C ASP A 130 -2.15 -3.87 14.10
N THR A 131 -1.61 -2.70 13.73
CA THR A 131 -0.18 -2.40 13.89
C THR A 131 0.29 -2.42 15.36
N GLY A 132 -0.61 -2.20 16.33
CA GLY A 132 -0.32 -2.31 17.76
C GLY A 132 -0.10 -3.76 18.19
N LEU A 133 -0.91 -4.69 17.66
CA LEU A 133 -0.70 -6.13 17.86
C LEU A 133 0.67 -6.56 17.34
N VAL A 134 1.08 -6.07 16.16
CA VAL A 134 2.41 -6.39 15.61
C VAL A 134 3.52 -5.88 16.55
N GLU A 135 3.39 -4.67 17.10
CA GLU A 135 4.36 -4.16 18.09
C GLU A 135 4.43 -5.04 19.33
N GLU A 136 3.28 -5.42 19.88
CA GLU A 136 3.19 -6.29 21.04
C GLU A 136 3.90 -7.63 20.77
N LEU A 137 3.58 -8.28 19.66
CA LEU A 137 4.20 -9.54 19.26
C LEU A 137 5.71 -9.42 19.09
N LEU A 138 6.20 -8.34 18.46
CA LEU A 138 7.64 -8.08 18.38
C LEU A 138 8.26 -7.88 19.76
N SER A 139 7.63 -7.09 20.63
CA SER A 139 8.15 -6.78 21.97
C SER A 139 8.35 -8.03 22.84
N VAL A 140 7.45 -9.00 22.71
CA VAL A 140 7.48 -10.25 23.49
C VAL A 140 8.43 -11.27 22.88
N HIS A 141 8.47 -11.38 21.55
CA HIS A 141 9.12 -12.52 20.88
C HIS A 141 10.44 -12.22 20.19
N CYS A 142 10.63 -10.98 19.74
CA CYS A 142 11.79 -10.54 18.98
C CYS A 142 12.01 -9.02 19.09
N PRO A 143 12.33 -8.50 20.30
CA PRO A 143 12.31 -7.07 20.59
C PRO A 143 13.38 -6.23 19.86
N ASP A 144 14.37 -6.89 19.28
CA ASP A 144 15.47 -6.31 18.51
C ASP A 144 15.21 -6.33 16.98
N LEU A 145 14.05 -6.80 16.52
CA LEU A 145 13.61 -6.75 15.12
C LEU A 145 12.66 -5.57 14.83
N GLU A 146 12.57 -5.21 13.55
CA GLU A 146 11.55 -4.29 13.03
C GLU A 146 10.65 -5.02 12.03
N ALA A 147 9.40 -4.58 11.88
CA ALA A 147 8.48 -5.09 10.89
C ALA A 147 8.00 -3.97 9.95
N ASP A 148 8.18 -4.17 8.64
CA ASP A 148 7.54 -3.34 7.62
C ASP A 148 6.26 -4.05 7.13
N ILE A 149 5.10 -3.54 7.50
CA ILE A 149 3.82 -3.98 6.93
C ILE A 149 3.65 -3.26 5.59
N VAL A 150 3.64 -4.01 4.49
CA VAL A 150 3.60 -3.48 3.13
C VAL A 150 2.32 -3.98 2.46
N SER A 151 1.45 -3.06 2.04
CA SER A 151 0.31 -3.38 1.19
C SER A 151 0.51 -2.78 -0.19
N ALA A 152 0.31 -3.58 -1.23
CA ALA A 152 0.44 -3.15 -2.62
C ALA A 152 -0.75 -3.61 -3.45
N GLY A 153 -1.16 -2.80 -4.43
CA GLY A 153 -2.28 -3.09 -5.30
C GLY A 153 -2.88 -1.84 -5.94
N TYR A 154 -4.07 -1.97 -6.49
CA TYR A 154 -4.69 -0.94 -7.32
C TYR A 154 -6.19 -0.82 -7.04
N ARG A 155 -6.73 0.40 -7.21
CA ARG A 155 -8.16 0.66 -7.05
C ARG A 155 -8.99 0.26 -8.25
N VAL A 156 -8.40 0.47 -9.42
CA VAL A 156 -8.92 0.07 -10.72
C VAL A 156 -7.77 -0.56 -11.47
N GLY A 157 -8.04 -1.61 -12.23
CA GLY A 157 -7.02 -2.31 -12.99
C GLY A 157 -6.80 -1.67 -14.37
N ASN A 158 -5.96 -2.33 -15.16
CA ASN A 158 -5.56 -1.90 -16.50
C ASN A 158 -5.95 -2.91 -17.60
N THR A 159 -6.80 -3.90 -17.29
CA THR A 159 -7.21 -4.95 -18.24
C THR A 159 -8.37 -4.54 -19.14
N ALA A 160 -9.21 -3.60 -18.69
CA ALA A 160 -10.36 -3.12 -19.46
C ALA A 160 -10.03 -1.93 -20.37
N ALA A 161 -10.92 -1.64 -21.31
CA ALA A 161 -10.85 -0.43 -22.12
C ALA A 161 -10.79 0.85 -21.25
N PRO A 162 -10.02 1.89 -21.63
CA PRO A 162 -9.83 3.09 -20.81
C PRO A 162 -11.14 3.80 -20.40
N ASP A 163 -12.16 3.75 -21.25
CA ASP A 163 -13.48 4.33 -20.96
C ASP A 163 -14.20 3.60 -19.84
N VAL A 164 -14.04 2.27 -19.74
CA VAL A 164 -14.63 1.43 -18.70
C VAL A 164 -13.95 1.70 -17.37
N VAL A 165 -12.61 1.78 -17.37
CA VAL A 165 -11.82 2.12 -16.18
C VAL A 165 -12.17 3.52 -15.69
N SER A 166 -12.27 4.49 -16.60
CA SER A 166 -12.63 5.88 -16.28
C SER A 166 -14.04 5.99 -15.70
N LEU A 167 -15.01 5.29 -16.30
CA LEU A 167 -16.37 5.22 -15.78
C LEU A 167 -16.40 4.62 -14.37
N TYR A 168 -15.77 3.45 -14.18
CA TYR A 168 -15.76 2.81 -12.87
C TYR A 168 -15.07 3.68 -11.81
N GLN A 169 -13.99 4.36 -12.17
CA GLN A 169 -13.29 5.31 -11.31
C GLN A 169 -14.17 6.51 -10.91
N GLN A 170 -15.14 6.91 -11.75
CA GLN A 170 -16.16 7.90 -11.40
C GLN A 170 -17.20 7.32 -10.45
N VAL A 171 -17.70 6.11 -10.72
CA VAL A 171 -18.68 5.40 -9.89
C VAL A 171 -18.19 5.20 -8.46
N ILE A 172 -16.97 4.71 -8.28
CA ILE A 172 -16.38 4.50 -6.94
C ILE A 172 -15.86 5.80 -6.30
N GLY A 173 -15.82 6.91 -7.04
CA GLY A 173 -15.38 8.21 -6.54
C GLY A 173 -14.08 8.18 -5.72
N THR A 174 -14.19 8.53 -4.43
CA THR A 174 -13.11 8.56 -3.44
C THR A 174 -13.16 7.41 -2.45
N ASP A 175 -13.94 6.36 -2.72
CA ASP A 175 -14.08 5.25 -1.81
C ASP A 175 -12.72 4.55 -1.61
N PRO A 176 -12.28 4.30 -0.36
CA PRO A 176 -11.02 3.64 -0.04
C PRO A 176 -11.09 2.11 -0.25
N ALA A 177 -11.67 1.70 -1.37
CA ALA A 177 -11.92 0.33 -1.75
C ALA A 177 -11.01 -0.07 -2.93
N PRO A 178 -9.83 -0.66 -2.67
CA PRO A 178 -9.02 -1.19 -3.76
C PRO A 178 -9.64 -2.45 -4.34
N ALA A 179 -9.66 -2.53 -5.68
CA ALA A 179 -10.08 -3.71 -6.41
C ALA A 179 -9.17 -4.91 -6.13
N ASN A 180 -7.86 -4.67 -6.08
CA ASN A 180 -6.87 -5.68 -5.70
C ASN A 180 -5.90 -5.10 -4.68
N ARG A 181 -5.64 -5.83 -3.60
CA ARG A 181 -4.64 -5.51 -2.58
C ARG A 181 -4.12 -6.78 -1.93
N ARG A 182 -2.79 -6.92 -1.89
CA ARG A 182 -2.09 -7.92 -1.09
C ARG A 182 -1.23 -7.24 -0.04
N THR A 183 -1.06 -7.91 1.10
CA THR A 183 -0.35 -7.37 2.26
C THR A 183 0.68 -8.38 2.77
N TRP A 184 1.88 -7.88 3.08
CA TRP A 184 2.97 -8.65 3.65
C TRP A 184 3.51 -7.97 4.91
N ILE A 185 4.12 -8.75 5.78
CA ILE A 185 5.00 -8.28 6.85
C ILE A 185 6.43 -8.68 6.48
N VAL A 186 7.29 -7.67 6.30
CA VAL A 186 8.72 -7.88 6.09
C VAL A 186 9.43 -7.67 7.41
N LEU A 187 9.88 -8.76 8.04
CA LEU A 187 10.71 -8.71 9.23
C LEU A 187 12.13 -8.32 8.84
N ARG A 188 12.73 -7.38 9.59
CA ARG A 188 14.03 -6.79 9.32
C ARG A 188 14.97 -7.00 10.50
N ALA A 189 16.10 -7.64 10.25
CA ALA A 189 17.17 -7.84 11.21
C ALA A 189 18.37 -6.96 10.85
N ASP A 190 18.70 -6.03 11.76
CA ASP A 190 19.96 -5.31 11.74
C ASP A 190 21.03 -6.18 12.43
N PRO A 191 22.12 -6.55 11.76
CA PRO A 191 23.17 -7.39 12.33
C PRO A 191 23.73 -6.86 13.66
N GLU A 192 23.83 -5.53 13.80
CA GLU A 192 24.38 -4.90 15.00
C GLU A 192 23.40 -5.00 16.18
N ARG A 193 22.12 -4.70 15.94
CA ARG A 193 21.08 -4.74 16.98
C ARG A 193 20.76 -6.15 17.44
N THR A 194 20.69 -7.07 16.49
CA THR A 194 20.27 -8.47 16.73
C THR A 194 21.41 -9.40 17.15
N ARG A 195 22.65 -8.89 17.22
CA ARG A 195 23.87 -9.68 17.49
C ARG A 195 23.71 -10.65 18.66
N LYS A 196 23.21 -10.16 19.80
CA LYS A 196 23.03 -10.97 21.02
C LYS A 196 22.04 -12.13 20.82
N SER A 197 20.96 -11.89 20.08
CA SER A 197 19.94 -12.89 19.81
C SER A 197 20.40 -13.91 18.76
N ALA A 198 21.14 -13.45 17.74
CA ALA A 198 21.73 -14.27 16.70
C ALA A 198 22.79 -15.24 17.24
N GLN A 199 23.71 -14.75 18.08
CA GLN A 199 24.81 -15.53 18.66
C GLN A 199 24.34 -16.71 19.54
N ARG A 200 23.11 -16.66 20.07
CA ARG A 200 22.53 -17.80 20.82
C ARG A 200 22.14 -18.99 19.94
N ARG A 201 22.18 -18.83 18.62
CA ARG A 201 21.67 -19.82 17.65
C ARG A 201 22.74 -20.38 16.73
N ASP A 202 23.67 -19.54 16.30
CA ASP A 202 24.88 -19.91 15.58
C ASP A 202 25.84 -18.71 15.52
N GLU A 203 27.04 -18.93 14.97
CA GLU A 203 28.01 -17.88 14.70
C GLU A 203 27.71 -17.14 13.38
N GLY A 204 28.08 -15.86 13.35
CA GLY A 204 28.01 -15.02 12.15
C GLY A 204 26.63 -14.91 11.50
N VAL A 205 26.61 -14.93 10.16
CA VAL A 205 25.40 -14.75 9.34
C VAL A 205 24.43 -15.93 9.50
N ALA A 206 24.92 -17.14 9.75
CA ALA A 206 24.08 -18.31 9.99
C ALA A 206 23.20 -18.13 11.23
N GLY A 207 23.76 -17.55 12.31
CA GLY A 207 23.02 -17.27 13.54
C GLY A 207 21.93 -16.22 13.33
N LEU A 208 22.23 -15.19 12.53
CA LEU A 208 21.29 -14.14 12.14
C LEU A 208 20.13 -14.71 11.32
N ALA A 209 20.44 -15.53 10.30
CA ALA A 209 19.44 -16.18 9.47
C ALA A 209 18.53 -17.10 10.29
N ARG A 210 19.10 -17.98 11.14
CA ARG A 210 18.31 -18.84 12.04
C ARG A 210 17.45 -18.03 13.00
N TYR A 211 17.94 -16.89 13.49
CA TYR A 211 17.15 -16.01 14.35
C TYR A 211 15.93 -15.46 13.60
N LEU A 212 16.17 -14.91 12.40
CA LEU A 212 15.13 -14.27 11.61
C LEU A 212 14.07 -15.28 11.14
N VAL A 213 14.49 -16.45 10.64
CA VAL A 213 13.60 -17.54 10.22
C VAL A 213 12.73 -18.01 11.41
N ALA A 214 13.33 -18.28 12.56
CA ALA A 214 12.57 -18.69 13.76
C ALA A 214 11.62 -17.60 14.26
N SER A 215 11.98 -16.33 14.09
CA SER A 215 11.11 -15.19 14.47
C SER A 215 9.95 -15.04 13.50
N ALA A 216 10.18 -15.22 12.19
CA ALA A 216 9.14 -15.17 11.17
C ALA A 216 8.07 -16.25 11.41
N THR A 217 8.48 -17.51 11.62
CA THR A 217 7.55 -18.60 11.95
C THR A 217 6.76 -18.29 13.20
N ARG A 218 7.41 -17.77 14.26
CA ARG A 218 6.71 -17.44 15.51
C ARG A 218 5.72 -16.29 15.35
N ILE A 219 6.07 -15.25 14.60
CA ILE A 219 5.16 -14.13 14.34
C ILE A 219 3.96 -14.59 13.51
N ALA A 220 4.18 -15.40 12.47
CA ALA A 220 3.10 -16.00 11.68
C ALA A 220 2.15 -16.86 12.54
N ASP A 221 2.70 -17.80 13.32
CA ASP A 221 1.93 -18.65 14.26
C ASP A 221 1.11 -17.81 15.25
N ARG A 222 1.68 -16.70 15.76
CA ARG A 222 1.01 -15.83 16.72
C ARG A 222 -0.05 -14.96 16.09
N LEU A 223 0.16 -14.45 14.88
CA LEU A 223 -0.87 -13.74 14.13
C LEU A 223 -2.07 -14.66 13.86
N ALA A 224 -1.81 -15.91 13.44
CA ALA A 224 -2.86 -16.90 13.22
C ALA A 224 -3.66 -17.17 14.51
N SER A 225 -2.99 -17.25 15.67
CA SER A 225 -3.68 -17.41 16.96
C SER A 225 -4.55 -16.20 17.37
N HIS A 226 -4.33 -15.02 16.76
CA HIS A 226 -5.17 -13.83 16.90
C HIS A 226 -6.17 -13.66 15.74
N GLY A 227 -6.34 -14.70 14.91
CA GLY A 227 -7.27 -14.70 13.78
C GLY A 227 -6.75 -14.03 12.51
N VAL A 228 -5.50 -13.60 12.46
CA VAL A 228 -4.88 -13.07 11.24
C VAL A 228 -4.14 -14.20 10.55
N ASP A 229 -4.66 -14.69 9.42
CA ASP A 229 -3.99 -15.76 8.69
C ASP A 229 -2.69 -15.24 8.06
N ALA A 230 -1.58 -15.92 8.36
CA ALA A 230 -0.25 -15.47 8.05
C ALA A 230 0.65 -16.66 7.72
N VAL A 231 1.29 -16.60 6.55
CA VAL A 231 2.12 -17.68 6.03
C VAL A 231 3.52 -17.16 5.76
N CYS A 232 4.55 -17.85 6.25
CA CYS A 232 5.93 -17.49 5.91
C CYS A 232 6.18 -17.70 4.41
N GLY A 233 6.70 -16.68 3.75
CA GLY A 233 6.99 -16.74 2.32
C GLY A 233 8.16 -17.66 2.01
N ARG A 234 7.98 -18.52 1.00
CA ARG A 234 9.03 -19.40 0.46
C ARG A 234 9.90 -18.71 -0.61
N SER A 235 9.45 -17.56 -1.10
CA SER A 235 10.14 -16.70 -2.05
C SER A 235 9.74 -15.23 -1.81
N PHE A 236 10.47 -14.30 -2.41
CA PHE A 236 10.09 -12.89 -2.48
C PHE A 236 9.37 -12.52 -3.79
N ASP A 237 9.16 -13.46 -4.72
CA ASP A 237 8.66 -13.18 -6.07
C ASP A 237 7.31 -12.42 -6.07
N ASP A 238 6.33 -12.89 -5.31
CA ASP A 238 5.02 -12.22 -5.19
C ASP A 238 5.13 -10.82 -4.61
N TYR A 239 5.97 -10.65 -3.58
CA TYR A 239 6.25 -9.36 -2.96
C TYR A 239 6.97 -8.41 -3.93
N ASP A 240 7.95 -8.91 -4.68
CA ASP A 240 8.73 -8.13 -5.64
C ASP A 240 7.87 -7.75 -6.84
N HIS A 241 7.05 -8.66 -7.35
CA HIS A 241 6.10 -8.39 -8.43
C HIS A 241 5.09 -7.31 -8.01
N ALA A 242 4.52 -7.43 -6.82
CA ALA A 242 3.54 -6.47 -6.33
C ALA A 242 4.15 -5.10 -5.97
N THR A 243 5.45 -5.03 -5.67
CA THR A 243 6.13 -3.77 -5.34
C THR A 243 6.98 -3.20 -6.47
N ASP A 244 7.06 -3.87 -7.63
CA ASP A 244 7.78 -3.37 -8.79
C ASP A 244 7.08 -2.11 -9.33
N ILE A 245 7.89 -1.11 -9.62
CA ILE A 245 7.48 0.15 -10.24
C ILE A 245 8.18 0.38 -11.58
N GLY A 246 8.89 -0.64 -12.09
CA GLY A 246 9.70 -0.58 -13.30
C GLY A 246 10.77 0.51 -13.21
N PHE A 247 11.47 0.62 -12.07
CA PHE A 247 12.38 1.73 -11.79
C PHE A 247 13.37 1.98 -12.94
N VAL A 248 13.41 3.22 -13.46
CA VAL A 248 14.43 3.65 -14.43
C VAL A 248 15.36 4.69 -13.81
N ARG A 249 14.81 5.75 -13.21
CA ARG A 249 15.62 6.78 -12.54
C ARG A 249 14.87 7.58 -11.49
N GLU A 250 15.58 8.02 -10.47
CA GLU A 250 15.08 8.98 -9.49
C GLU A 250 15.21 10.42 -10.01
N LYS A 251 14.12 11.19 -9.93
CA LYS A 251 14.10 12.65 -10.03
C LYS A 251 13.83 13.25 -8.65
N TRP A 252 13.96 14.57 -8.54
CA TRP A 252 13.77 15.28 -7.28
C TRP A 252 12.39 15.04 -6.64
N SER A 253 11.32 14.98 -7.43
CA SER A 253 9.94 14.90 -6.93
C SER A 253 9.22 13.59 -7.26
N MET A 254 9.87 12.69 -8.01
CA MET A 254 9.26 11.45 -8.48
C MET A 254 10.34 10.46 -8.96
N ILE A 255 9.96 9.22 -9.16
CA ILE A 255 10.70 8.19 -9.88
C ILE A 255 10.07 8.09 -11.28
N LYS A 256 10.91 8.08 -12.31
CA LYS A 256 10.48 7.68 -13.65
C LYS A 256 10.65 6.16 -13.73
N GLY A 257 9.55 5.44 -13.96
CA GLY A 257 9.55 4.03 -14.30
C GLY A 257 9.66 3.81 -15.82
N ARG A 258 9.49 2.57 -16.28
CA ARG A 258 9.47 2.21 -17.72
C ARG A 258 8.34 2.95 -18.43
N ASP A 259 7.12 2.74 -17.97
CA ASP A 259 5.90 3.24 -18.62
C ASP A 259 5.03 4.14 -17.72
N ALA A 260 5.48 4.38 -16.48
CA ALA A 260 4.74 5.15 -15.48
C ALA A 260 5.64 6.03 -14.61
N TYR A 261 5.04 6.84 -13.77
CA TYR A 261 5.70 7.69 -12.79
C TYR A 261 5.23 7.35 -11.39
N THR A 262 6.18 7.13 -10.48
CA THR A 262 5.87 6.88 -9.06
C THR A 262 6.31 8.07 -8.23
N ALA A 263 5.49 8.52 -7.29
CA ALA A 263 5.90 9.50 -6.30
C ALA A 263 5.64 9.00 -4.88
N ALA A 264 6.60 9.26 -4.01
CA ALA A 264 6.53 8.98 -2.59
C ALA A 264 6.00 10.18 -1.79
N TYR A 265 5.14 9.88 -0.83
CA TYR A 265 4.41 10.83 -0.01
C TYR A 265 4.39 10.42 1.46
N ALA A 266 4.31 11.41 2.34
CA ALA A 266 3.81 11.26 3.70
C ALA A 266 2.31 11.57 3.72
N ALA A 267 1.52 10.68 4.33
CA ALA A 267 0.08 10.82 4.43
C ALA A 267 -0.39 10.36 5.83
N PRO A 268 -0.53 11.26 6.82
CA PRO A 268 -0.84 10.91 8.20
C PRO A 268 -2.32 10.52 8.44
N GLY A 269 -3.05 10.12 7.39
CA GLY A 269 -4.49 9.87 7.43
C GLY A 269 -4.92 8.40 7.47
N GLY A 270 -3.97 7.46 7.51
CA GLY A 270 -4.27 6.03 7.52
C GLY A 270 -4.78 5.48 6.18
N PRO A 271 -5.14 4.19 6.13
CA PRO A 271 -5.45 3.48 4.89
C PRO A 271 -6.60 4.11 4.10
N ASP A 272 -7.60 4.70 4.74
CA ASP A 272 -8.71 5.36 4.02
C ASP A 272 -8.22 6.53 3.17
N VAL A 273 -7.28 7.34 3.69
CA VAL A 273 -6.69 8.43 2.91
C VAL A 273 -5.74 7.90 1.84
N TRP A 274 -5.06 6.78 2.10
CA TRP A 274 -4.10 6.19 1.16
C TRP A 274 -4.80 5.58 -0.05
N TRP A 275 -5.84 4.79 0.20
CA TRP A 275 -6.59 4.04 -0.80
C TRP A 275 -7.76 4.81 -1.41
N SER A 276 -8.03 6.04 -0.99
CA SER A 276 -8.96 6.97 -1.69
C SER A 276 -8.27 7.79 -2.78
N ALA A 277 -6.94 7.87 -2.77
CA ALA A 277 -6.18 8.58 -3.79
C ALA A 277 -6.29 7.84 -5.14
N ARG A 278 -6.42 8.61 -6.23
CA ARG A 278 -6.41 8.05 -7.58
C ARG A 278 -4.97 7.75 -8.01
N ALA A 279 -4.69 6.48 -8.28
CA ALA A 279 -3.42 5.99 -8.75
C ALA A 279 -3.64 4.65 -9.48
N ASP A 280 -2.81 4.37 -10.48
CA ASP A 280 -2.83 3.10 -11.22
C ASP A 280 -2.23 1.97 -10.38
N HIS A 281 -1.33 2.31 -9.45
CA HIS A 281 -0.81 1.38 -8.44
C HIS A 281 -0.45 2.14 -7.17
N THR A 282 -0.70 1.53 -6.02
CA THR A 282 -0.46 2.09 -4.70
C THR A 282 0.35 1.11 -3.86
N ILE A 283 1.43 1.59 -3.27
CA ILE A 283 2.24 0.84 -2.30
C ILE A 283 2.25 1.63 -1.00
N THR A 284 1.79 1.01 0.08
CA THR A 284 1.82 1.58 1.42
C THR A 284 2.80 0.78 2.26
N ARG A 285 3.56 1.46 3.13
CA ARG A 285 4.46 0.81 4.08
C ARG A 285 4.26 1.43 5.45
N VAL A 286 4.08 0.59 6.46
CA VAL A 286 4.04 0.99 7.88
C VAL A 286 5.10 0.19 8.63
N ARG A 287 6.12 0.88 9.13
CA ARG A 287 7.13 0.30 10.02
C ARG A 287 6.65 0.34 11.46
N VAL A 288 6.78 -0.80 12.12
CA VAL A 288 6.56 -0.99 13.54
C VAL A 288 7.84 -1.54 14.16
N ALA A 289 8.24 -0.98 15.29
CA ALA A 289 9.35 -1.47 16.08
C ALA A 289 9.02 -1.27 17.57
N PRO A 290 9.41 -2.18 18.46
CA PRO A 290 9.08 -2.10 19.88
C PRO A 290 9.50 -0.78 20.54
N GLY A 291 8.58 -0.09 21.21
CA GLY A 291 8.84 1.14 21.93
C GLY A 291 9.07 2.36 21.02
N MET A 292 8.81 2.24 19.73
CA MET A 292 8.96 3.32 18.75
C MET A 292 7.62 3.62 18.09
N ALA A 293 7.29 4.92 17.96
CA ALA A 293 6.11 5.33 17.23
C ALA A 293 6.16 4.81 15.78
N PRO A 294 5.06 4.23 15.24
CA PRO A 294 5.02 3.73 13.88
C PRO A 294 5.41 4.79 12.87
N GLN A 295 5.96 4.37 11.74
CA GLN A 295 6.31 5.27 10.65
C GLN A 295 5.70 4.78 9.34
N SER A 296 5.24 5.68 8.47
CA SER A 296 4.63 5.28 7.21
C SER A 296 5.06 6.12 6.02
N THR A 297 4.94 5.50 4.85
CA THR A 297 5.12 6.12 3.54
C THR A 297 4.14 5.52 2.55
N VAL A 298 3.67 6.34 1.62
CA VAL A 298 2.79 5.92 0.53
C VAL A 298 3.44 6.27 -0.80
N LEU A 299 3.47 5.33 -1.71
CA LEU A 299 3.89 5.51 -3.09
C LEU A 299 2.68 5.36 -3.99
N LEU A 300 2.49 6.35 -4.86
CA LEU A 300 1.42 6.35 -5.86
C LEU A 300 2.07 6.35 -7.24
N THR A 301 1.71 5.39 -8.06
CA THR A 301 2.13 5.27 -9.46
C THR A 301 1.00 5.71 -10.36
N THR A 302 1.32 6.54 -11.34
CA THR A 302 0.39 7.06 -12.35
C THR A 302 1.04 7.07 -13.73
N ALA A 303 0.26 6.85 -14.79
CA ALA A 303 0.70 6.97 -16.17
C ALA A 303 1.19 8.39 -16.48
N ASP A 304 0.48 9.39 -15.95
CA ASP A 304 0.86 10.80 -16.05
C ASP A 304 1.81 11.24 -14.94
N LYS A 305 2.37 12.45 -15.09
CA LYS A 305 3.18 13.06 -14.04
C LYS A 305 2.36 13.17 -12.74
N PRO A 306 2.90 12.69 -11.60
CA PRO A 306 2.14 12.56 -10.38
C PRO A 306 1.76 13.95 -9.85
N LYS A 307 0.50 14.09 -9.43
CA LYS A 307 -0.04 15.24 -8.69
C LYS A 307 -0.02 14.92 -7.19
N THR A 308 -0.06 15.93 -6.33
CA THR A 308 -0.12 15.70 -4.87
C THR A 308 -1.58 15.63 -4.44
N PRO A 309 -2.08 14.46 -3.97
CA PRO A 309 -3.46 14.34 -3.53
C PRO A 309 -3.72 15.15 -2.25
N ARG A 310 -5.01 15.36 -1.94
CA ARG A 310 -5.42 16.09 -0.75
C ARG A 310 -5.05 15.27 0.49
N GLY A 311 -4.38 15.90 1.47
CA GLY A 311 -3.90 15.21 2.68
C GLY A 311 -2.48 14.63 2.59
N PHE A 312 -1.85 14.69 1.41
CA PHE A 312 -0.51 14.16 1.17
C PHE A 312 0.54 15.27 1.15
N ALA A 313 1.76 14.93 1.59
CA ALA A 313 2.94 15.77 1.46
C ALA A 313 4.04 15.00 0.71
N ARG A 314 4.49 15.55 -0.42
CA ARG A 314 5.47 14.88 -1.30
C ARG A 314 6.87 14.86 -0.69
N LEU A 315 7.55 13.72 -0.77
CA LEU A 315 8.89 13.51 -0.20
C LEU A 315 10.02 13.90 -1.16
N PHE A 316 10.19 15.20 -1.40
CA PHE A 316 11.22 15.71 -2.31
C PHE A 316 12.64 15.22 -1.95
N GLY A 317 13.42 14.77 -2.93
CA GLY A 317 14.80 14.28 -2.79
C GLY A 317 14.96 12.95 -2.07
N GLY A 318 13.87 12.34 -1.61
CA GLY A 318 13.85 11.08 -0.86
C GLY A 318 12.96 10.02 -1.47
N GLN A 319 12.82 10.00 -2.81
CA GLN A 319 11.90 9.13 -3.52
C GLN A 319 12.41 7.68 -3.53
N ARG A 320 13.68 7.47 -3.88
CA ARG A 320 14.31 6.13 -3.85
C ARG A 320 14.44 5.58 -2.43
N PRO A 321 14.90 6.34 -1.42
CA PRO A 321 14.86 5.89 -0.02
C PRO A 321 13.45 5.53 0.47
N ALA A 322 12.42 6.26 0.06
CA ALA A 322 11.04 5.94 0.39
C ALA A 322 10.59 4.60 -0.21
N LEU A 323 10.91 4.34 -1.48
CA LEU A 323 10.66 3.05 -2.15
C LEU A 323 11.32 1.89 -1.39
N GLN A 324 12.56 2.08 -0.95
CA GLN A 324 13.33 1.08 -0.18
C GLN A 324 12.97 1.02 1.32
N GLY A 325 12.00 1.82 1.78
CA GLY A 325 11.57 1.85 3.18
C GLY A 325 12.59 2.47 4.13
N GLN A 326 13.55 3.23 3.63
CA GLN A 326 14.57 3.93 4.45
C GLN A 326 14.11 5.32 4.89
N HIS A 327 13.14 5.91 4.18
CA HIS A 327 12.60 7.22 4.50
C HIS A 327 11.10 7.10 4.76
N LEU A 328 10.78 6.96 6.04
CA LEU A 328 9.43 6.86 6.59
C LEU A 328 9.15 8.09 7.44
N VAL A 329 7.87 8.44 7.57
CA VAL A 329 7.44 9.59 8.35
C VAL A 329 6.65 9.12 9.56
N ALA A 330 6.88 9.73 10.72
CA ALA A 330 6.17 9.40 11.95
C ALA A 330 4.64 9.38 11.74
N ASN A 331 4.02 8.33 12.23
CA ASN A 331 2.62 8.00 12.11
C ASN A 331 2.09 7.53 13.48
N ARG A 332 0.84 7.09 13.52
CA ARG A 332 0.20 6.44 14.66
C ARG A 332 -0.11 4.99 14.32
N HIS A 333 -0.38 4.19 15.34
CA HIS A 333 -0.98 2.88 15.14
C HIS A 333 -2.31 3.03 14.41
N CYS A 334 -2.56 2.10 13.50
CA CYS A 334 -3.77 2.01 12.71
C CYS A 334 -4.09 0.55 12.43
N GLN A 335 -5.34 0.31 12.03
CA GLN A 335 -5.77 -0.97 11.49
C GLN A 335 -5.62 -0.94 9.97
N LEU A 336 -5.04 -1.98 9.40
CA LEU A 336 -4.74 -2.11 7.99
C LEU A 336 -5.55 -3.27 7.40
N PRO A 337 -6.43 -3.03 6.43
CA PRO A 337 -7.11 -4.12 5.75
C PRO A 337 -6.12 -5.06 5.06
N ILE A 338 -6.32 -6.37 5.22
CA ILE A 338 -5.39 -7.38 4.71
C ILE A 338 -5.51 -7.55 3.20
N GLY A 339 -6.72 -7.93 2.74
CA GLY A 339 -7.03 -8.21 1.33
C GLY A 339 -7.70 -7.08 0.60
N SER A 340 -8.17 -7.37 -0.60
CA SER A 340 -8.93 -6.48 -1.48
C SER A 340 -10.26 -6.06 -0.87
N ALA A 341 -10.76 -4.87 -1.24
CA ALA A 341 -12.18 -4.57 -1.07
C ALA A 341 -13.01 -5.25 -2.17
N GLY A 342 -12.43 -5.34 -3.38
CA GLY A 342 -12.98 -6.03 -4.52
C GLY A 342 -13.91 -5.17 -5.37
N VAL A 343 -15.02 -5.76 -5.82
CA VAL A 343 -15.95 -5.13 -6.76
C VAL A 343 -17.14 -4.51 -6.03
N LEU A 344 -17.59 -3.33 -6.46
CA LEU A 344 -18.84 -2.73 -5.98
C LEU A 344 -20.02 -3.62 -6.38
N VAL A 345 -20.65 -4.28 -5.40
CA VAL A 345 -21.78 -5.20 -5.64
C VAL A 345 -23.13 -4.54 -5.39
N GLY A 346 -23.18 -3.49 -4.58
CA GLY A 346 -24.41 -2.76 -4.27
C GLY A 346 -24.19 -1.73 -3.16
N GLU A 347 -25.27 -1.38 -2.48
CA GLU A 347 -25.27 -0.51 -1.31
C GLU A 347 -26.14 -1.08 -0.20
N THR A 348 -25.93 -0.63 1.04
CA THR A 348 -26.80 -0.98 2.16
C THR A 348 -28.14 -0.23 2.08
N VAL A 349 -29.07 -0.53 2.99
CA VAL A 349 -30.33 0.22 3.15
C VAL A 349 -30.09 1.71 3.39
N ASN A 350 -28.98 2.07 4.03
CA ASN A 350 -28.58 3.43 4.34
C ASN A 350 -27.76 4.09 3.22
N ARG A 351 -27.72 3.48 2.02
CA ARG A 351 -26.94 3.95 0.85
C ARG A 351 -25.43 3.99 1.09
N CYS A 352 -24.92 3.08 1.91
CA CYS A 352 -23.48 2.87 2.06
C CYS A 352 -22.99 1.89 0.99
N PRO A 353 -22.02 2.24 0.13
CA PRO A 353 -21.46 1.33 -0.86
C PRO A 353 -20.94 0.04 -0.22
N VAL A 354 -21.19 -1.10 -0.88
CA VAL A 354 -20.77 -2.45 -0.44
C VAL A 354 -19.92 -3.08 -1.54
N TYR A 355 -18.70 -3.45 -1.17
CA TYR A 355 -17.73 -4.13 -2.01
C TYR A 355 -17.54 -5.57 -1.54
N MET A 356 -17.26 -6.46 -2.49
CA MET A 356 -17.00 -7.88 -2.24
C MET A 356 -15.73 -8.32 -2.99
N PRO A 357 -14.76 -8.95 -2.31
CA PRO A 357 -13.61 -9.57 -2.98
C PRO A 357 -14.02 -10.88 -3.69
N PHE A 358 -13.40 -11.09 -4.84
CA PHE A 358 -13.60 -12.27 -5.70
C PHE A 358 -12.25 -12.87 -6.15
N ASP A 359 -11.15 -12.27 -5.70
CA ASP A 359 -9.78 -12.57 -6.11
C ASP A 359 -9.05 -13.55 -5.18
N ASP A 360 -9.74 -14.06 -4.15
CA ASP A 360 -9.14 -14.94 -3.13
C ASP A 360 -9.31 -16.44 -3.42
N VAL A 361 -10.47 -16.86 -3.97
CA VAL A 361 -10.82 -18.28 -4.18
C VAL A 361 -11.66 -18.48 -5.44
N ASP A 362 -11.53 -19.64 -6.06
CA ASP A 362 -12.33 -20.03 -7.22
C ASP A 362 -13.80 -20.20 -6.83
N ILE A 363 -14.70 -19.62 -7.64
CA ILE A 363 -16.14 -19.65 -7.38
C ILE A 363 -16.99 -19.81 -8.64
N ALA A 364 -18.18 -20.38 -8.46
CA ALA A 364 -19.27 -20.35 -9.42
C ALA A 364 -20.24 -19.22 -9.07
N LEU A 365 -20.28 -18.16 -9.88
CA LEU A 365 -21.15 -17.02 -9.67
C LEU A 365 -22.45 -17.16 -10.46
N ASN A 366 -23.57 -17.21 -9.73
CA ASN A 366 -24.91 -17.18 -10.30
C ASN A 366 -25.45 -15.74 -10.29
N LEU A 367 -25.64 -15.19 -11.48
CA LEU A 367 -26.13 -13.83 -11.69
C LEU A 367 -27.64 -13.87 -11.96
N GLY A 368 -28.40 -13.06 -11.23
CA GLY A 368 -29.87 -13.14 -11.22
C GLY A 368 -30.58 -12.60 -12.46
N ASP A 369 -29.96 -11.67 -13.20
CA ASP A 369 -30.53 -11.06 -14.40
C ASP A 369 -29.44 -10.45 -15.30
N ALA A 370 -29.81 -10.06 -16.52
CA ALA A 370 -28.90 -9.47 -17.51
C ALA A 370 -28.23 -8.19 -17.02
N GLN A 371 -28.92 -7.37 -16.24
CA GLN A 371 -28.35 -6.13 -15.71
C GLN A 371 -27.25 -6.42 -14.68
N THR A 372 -27.49 -7.35 -13.76
CA THR A 372 -26.49 -7.81 -12.78
C THR A 372 -25.28 -8.40 -13.48
N PHE A 373 -25.50 -9.17 -14.55
CA PHE A 373 -24.44 -9.69 -15.39
C PHE A 373 -23.59 -8.56 -15.99
N THR A 374 -24.21 -7.61 -16.68
CA THR A 374 -23.49 -6.46 -17.26
C THR A 374 -22.70 -5.71 -16.19
N GLN A 375 -23.34 -5.36 -15.07
CA GLN A 375 -22.69 -4.58 -14.01
C GLN A 375 -21.51 -5.33 -13.40
N PHE A 376 -21.69 -6.60 -13.04
CA PHE A 376 -20.61 -7.40 -12.48
C PHE A 376 -19.43 -7.49 -13.45
N VAL A 377 -19.70 -7.82 -14.72
CA VAL A 377 -18.64 -8.05 -15.71
C VAL A 377 -17.90 -6.76 -16.08
N VAL A 378 -18.62 -5.65 -16.29
CA VAL A 378 -18.02 -4.34 -16.57
C VAL A 378 -17.14 -3.89 -15.41
N ARG A 379 -17.64 -4.01 -14.18
CA ARG A 379 -16.89 -3.60 -12.98
C ARG A 379 -15.73 -4.54 -12.69
N ALA A 380 -15.87 -5.84 -12.92
CA ALA A 380 -14.78 -6.81 -12.76
C ALA A 380 -13.64 -6.54 -13.75
N ALA A 381 -13.97 -6.25 -15.01
CA ALA A 381 -12.97 -5.81 -16.00
C ALA A 381 -12.27 -4.53 -15.53
N ALA A 382 -13.03 -3.52 -15.10
CA ALA A 382 -12.47 -2.28 -14.56
C ALA A 382 -11.64 -2.49 -13.28
N ALA A 383 -11.96 -3.53 -12.51
CA ALA A 383 -11.27 -3.98 -11.31
C ALA A 383 -10.03 -4.84 -11.62
N GLY A 384 -9.61 -4.95 -12.89
CA GLY A 384 -8.35 -5.62 -13.26
C GLY A 384 -8.48 -7.11 -13.56
N ALA A 385 -9.69 -7.66 -13.60
CA ALA A 385 -9.87 -9.03 -14.05
C ALA A 385 -9.75 -9.17 -15.57
N MET A 386 -9.28 -10.34 -16.01
CA MET A 386 -9.41 -10.76 -17.40
C MET A 386 -10.77 -11.42 -17.59
N VAL A 387 -11.66 -10.75 -18.32
CA VAL A 387 -13.00 -11.26 -18.60
C VAL A 387 -12.97 -12.09 -19.88
N THR A 388 -13.65 -13.23 -19.86
CA THR A 388 -13.97 -14.06 -21.03
C THR A 388 -15.48 -14.26 -21.10
N VAL A 389 -16.07 -13.91 -22.24
CA VAL A 389 -17.51 -14.09 -22.53
C VAL A 389 -17.73 -14.99 -23.74
N GLY A 390 -18.94 -15.53 -23.84
CA GLY A 390 -19.33 -16.40 -24.96
C GLY A 390 -19.34 -15.65 -26.31
N PRO A 391 -19.20 -16.38 -27.45
CA PRO A 391 -19.20 -15.78 -28.80
C PRO A 391 -20.41 -14.89 -29.12
N GLN A 392 -21.56 -15.19 -28.53
CA GLN A 392 -22.78 -14.40 -28.68
C GLN A 392 -22.70 -12.98 -28.10
N PHE A 393 -21.66 -12.67 -27.31
CA PHE A 393 -21.45 -11.37 -26.68
C PHE A 393 -20.32 -10.57 -27.34
N GLU A 394 -20.01 -10.80 -28.63
CA GLU A 394 -18.88 -10.16 -29.32
C GLU A 394 -18.87 -8.61 -29.21
N GLU A 395 -20.02 -7.97 -29.44
CA GLU A 395 -20.14 -6.51 -29.35
C GLU A 395 -19.85 -6.01 -27.92
N PHE A 396 -20.48 -6.64 -26.93
CA PHE A 396 -20.24 -6.36 -25.52
C PHE A 396 -18.77 -6.59 -25.13
N ALA A 397 -18.15 -7.68 -25.60
CA ALA A 397 -16.76 -8.01 -25.32
C ALA A 397 -15.81 -6.92 -25.83
N ARG A 398 -16.05 -6.44 -27.06
CA ARG A 398 -15.26 -5.35 -27.67
C ARG A 398 -15.36 -4.05 -26.88
N LEU A 399 -16.56 -3.71 -26.38
CA LEU A 399 -16.78 -2.49 -25.59
C LEU A 399 -16.04 -2.50 -24.25
N ILE A 400 -15.90 -3.66 -23.63
CA ILE A 400 -15.25 -3.77 -22.32
C ILE A 400 -13.77 -4.18 -22.38
N GLY A 401 -13.29 -4.62 -23.55
CA GLY A 401 -11.96 -5.21 -23.70
C GLY A 401 -11.87 -6.65 -23.21
N ALA A 402 -12.97 -7.41 -23.26
CA ALA A 402 -13.01 -8.82 -22.87
C ALA A 402 -12.62 -9.76 -24.01
N HIS A 403 -12.21 -10.96 -23.63
CA HIS A 403 -11.91 -12.06 -24.54
C HIS A 403 -13.18 -12.84 -24.90
N ILE A 404 -13.16 -13.49 -26.06
CA ILE A 404 -14.22 -14.42 -26.47
C ILE A 404 -13.72 -15.85 -26.25
N GLY A 405 -14.53 -16.67 -25.60
CA GLY A 405 -14.18 -18.06 -25.31
C GLY A 405 -15.42 -18.91 -25.01
N GLN A 406 -15.24 -20.24 -25.06
CA GLN A 406 -16.30 -21.20 -24.74
C GLN A 406 -16.62 -21.21 -23.24
N GLU A 407 -15.61 -20.99 -22.41
CA GLU A 407 -15.75 -20.95 -20.95
C GLU A 407 -15.91 -19.50 -20.49
N VAL A 408 -17.12 -19.16 -20.03
CA VAL A 408 -17.45 -17.81 -19.56
C VAL A 408 -16.94 -17.64 -18.14
N LYS A 409 -15.96 -16.76 -17.95
CA LYS A 409 -15.27 -16.58 -16.66
C LYS A 409 -14.65 -15.20 -16.51
N VAL A 410 -14.28 -14.90 -15.28
CA VAL A 410 -13.55 -13.71 -14.86
C VAL A 410 -12.32 -14.21 -14.10
N ALA A 411 -11.15 -14.08 -14.72
CA ALA A 411 -9.89 -14.50 -14.13
C ALA A 411 -9.24 -13.33 -13.39
N TRP A 412 -9.03 -13.51 -12.09
CA TRP A 412 -8.29 -12.64 -11.20
C TRP A 412 -6.83 -13.12 -11.11
N PRO A 413 -5.91 -12.34 -10.52
CA PRO A 413 -4.52 -12.76 -10.38
C PRO A 413 -4.34 -14.12 -9.69
N ASN A 414 -5.17 -14.43 -8.67
CA ASN A 414 -5.03 -15.61 -7.83
C ASN A 414 -6.27 -16.53 -7.81
N ALA A 415 -7.33 -16.18 -8.54
CA ALA A 415 -8.61 -16.91 -8.49
C ALA A 415 -9.41 -16.75 -9.79
N THR A 416 -10.38 -17.63 -10.00
CA THR A 416 -11.28 -17.60 -11.15
C THR A 416 -12.73 -17.59 -10.70
N THR A 417 -13.50 -16.60 -11.16
CA THR A 417 -14.94 -16.56 -11.02
C THR A 417 -15.60 -17.04 -12.30
N TYR A 418 -16.19 -18.24 -12.25
CA TYR A 418 -16.93 -18.83 -13.36
C TYR A 418 -18.35 -18.24 -13.41
N LEU A 419 -18.77 -17.74 -14.57
CA LEU A 419 -20.07 -17.10 -14.74
C LEU A 419 -21.15 -18.13 -15.12
N GLY A 420 -21.38 -19.08 -14.22
CA GLY A 420 -22.31 -20.18 -14.43
C GLY A 420 -22.09 -21.32 -13.44
N PRO A 421 -22.88 -22.40 -13.53
CA PRO A 421 -22.66 -23.60 -12.75
C PRO A 421 -21.31 -24.23 -13.09
N HIS A 422 -20.49 -24.50 -12.08
CA HIS A 422 -19.25 -25.23 -12.24
C HIS A 422 -19.13 -26.26 -11.10
N PRO A 423 -18.88 -27.55 -11.40
CA PRO A 423 -18.81 -28.58 -10.38
C PRO A 423 -17.58 -28.40 -9.48
N GLY A 424 -17.70 -28.77 -8.21
CA GLY A 424 -16.58 -28.86 -7.26
C GLY A 424 -16.09 -27.53 -6.66
N ILE A 425 -16.74 -26.40 -6.96
CA ILE A 425 -16.37 -25.09 -6.42
C ILE A 425 -17.55 -24.42 -5.72
N ASP A 426 -17.23 -23.50 -4.80
CA ASP A 426 -18.21 -22.80 -3.99
C ASP A 426 -19.11 -21.90 -4.84
N ARG A 427 -20.41 -21.86 -4.50
CA ARG A 427 -21.40 -21.07 -5.22
C ARG A 427 -21.65 -19.74 -4.54
N VAL A 428 -21.54 -18.66 -5.32
CA VAL A 428 -21.97 -17.32 -4.94
C VAL A 428 -23.20 -16.94 -5.75
N ILE A 429 -24.17 -16.29 -5.11
CA ILE A 429 -25.37 -15.78 -5.76
C ILE A 429 -25.34 -14.26 -5.69
N LEU A 430 -25.46 -13.58 -6.82
CA LEU A 430 -25.59 -12.13 -6.87
C LEU A 430 -26.88 -11.75 -7.59
N ARG A 431 -27.76 -11.07 -6.86
CA ARG A 431 -29.05 -10.54 -7.35
C ARG A 431 -29.15 -9.05 -7.01
N HIS A 432 -30.18 -8.39 -7.53
CA HIS A 432 -30.41 -6.96 -7.29
C HIS A 432 -30.57 -6.56 -5.80
N ASN A 433 -30.99 -7.50 -4.94
CA ASN A 433 -31.33 -7.25 -3.55
C ASN A 433 -30.52 -8.07 -2.53
N VAL A 434 -29.69 -9.02 -2.98
CA VAL A 434 -28.98 -9.93 -2.10
C VAL A 434 -27.71 -10.45 -2.76
N ILE A 435 -26.65 -10.57 -1.97
CA ILE A 435 -25.48 -11.38 -2.29
C ILE A 435 -25.39 -12.54 -1.30
N GLY A 436 -25.37 -13.77 -1.81
CA GLY A 436 -25.21 -14.97 -1.00
C GLY A 436 -23.84 -15.58 -1.21
N THR A 437 -23.07 -15.73 -0.13
CA THR A 437 -21.71 -16.31 -0.14
C THR A 437 -21.65 -17.50 0.82
N PRO A 438 -20.67 -18.41 0.66
CA PRO A 438 -20.45 -19.52 1.60
C PRO A 438 -20.34 -19.05 3.06
N ARG A 439 -19.69 -17.89 3.27
CA ARG A 439 -19.48 -17.31 4.60
C ARG A 439 -20.72 -16.66 5.20
N HIS A 440 -21.45 -15.86 4.42
CA HIS A 440 -22.50 -15.00 4.98
C HIS A 440 -23.92 -15.47 4.69
N ARG A 441 -24.09 -16.57 3.93
CA ARG A 441 -25.37 -17.12 3.41
C ARG A 441 -26.16 -16.13 2.56
N GLN A 442 -26.61 -15.00 3.12
CA GLN A 442 -27.30 -13.90 2.45
C GLN A 442 -26.98 -12.57 3.13
N LEU A 443 -26.45 -11.62 2.36
CA LEU A 443 -26.27 -10.23 2.75
C LEU A 443 -27.21 -9.37 1.91
N PRO A 444 -28.15 -8.62 2.54
CA PRO A 444 -29.04 -7.74 1.81
C PRO A 444 -28.26 -6.56 1.22
N ILE A 445 -28.48 -6.30 -0.06
CA ILE A 445 -27.91 -5.17 -0.78
C ILE A 445 -29.01 -4.47 -1.57
N ARG A 446 -28.74 -3.27 -2.07
CA ARG A 446 -29.53 -2.61 -3.09
C ARG A 446 -28.63 -2.36 -4.29
N ARG A 447 -29.15 -2.61 -5.48
CA ARG A 447 -28.42 -2.36 -6.72
C ARG A 447 -28.08 -0.88 -6.85
N VAL A 448 -26.81 -0.59 -7.13
CA VAL A 448 -26.34 0.72 -7.57
C VAL A 448 -26.31 0.71 -9.10
N SER A 449 -27.12 1.57 -9.75
CA SER A 449 -27.25 1.65 -11.21
C SER A 449 -26.96 3.05 -11.73
N PRO A 450 -25.68 3.38 -11.97
CA PRO A 450 -25.29 4.59 -12.68
C PRO A 450 -25.90 4.59 -14.10
N PRO A 451 -26.50 5.70 -14.56
CA PRO A 451 -27.10 5.77 -15.90
C PRO A 451 -26.13 5.40 -17.03
N GLU A 452 -24.85 5.73 -16.84
CA GLU A 452 -23.77 5.52 -17.81
C GLU A 452 -23.43 4.03 -18.02
N GLU A 453 -23.73 3.15 -17.05
CA GLU A 453 -23.55 1.70 -17.21
C GLU A 453 -24.60 1.08 -18.16
N SER A 454 -25.73 1.75 -18.39
CA SER A 454 -26.84 1.22 -19.21
C SER A 454 -26.46 0.97 -20.67
N ARG A 455 -25.50 1.74 -21.22
CA ARG A 455 -25.03 1.57 -22.61
C ARG A 455 -24.46 0.18 -22.88
N TYR A 456 -23.84 -0.43 -21.87
CA TYR A 456 -23.25 -1.76 -22.00
C TYR A 456 -24.33 -2.85 -22.00
N GLN A 457 -25.46 -2.60 -21.34
CA GLN A 457 -26.59 -3.52 -21.35
C GLN A 457 -27.27 -3.54 -22.73
N MET A 458 -27.28 -2.40 -23.45
CA MET A 458 -27.83 -2.32 -24.81
C MET A 458 -27.01 -3.13 -25.84
N ALA A 459 -25.76 -3.45 -25.54
CA ALA A 459 -24.88 -4.26 -26.37
C ALA A 459 -25.00 -5.78 -26.10
N LEU A 460 -25.89 -6.19 -25.20
CA LEU A 460 -26.21 -7.61 -25.03
C LEU A 460 -27.09 -8.10 -26.18
N PRO A 461 -26.94 -9.37 -26.61
CA PRO A 461 -27.86 -9.99 -27.55
C PRO A 461 -29.29 -9.98 -27.00
N LYS A 462 -30.27 -9.76 -27.88
CA LYS A 462 -31.69 -9.68 -27.54
C LYS A 462 -32.31 -11.03 -27.23
#